data_AF-A0A401Z1L9-F1
#
_entry.id   AF-A0A401Z1L9-F1
#
_cell.length_a   1.000
_cell.length_b   1.000
_cell.length_c   1.000
_cell.angle_alpha   90.00
_cell.angle_beta   90.00
_cell.angle_gamma   90.00
#
_symmetry.space_group_name_H-M   'P 1'
#
loop_
_entity.id
_entity.type
_entity.pdbx_description
1 polymer ?
#
loop_
_entity_poly.entity_id
_entity_poly.type
_entity_poly.pdbx_seq_one_letter_code
_entity_poly.pdbx_strand_id
1 'polypeptide(L)'
;MSETLARLSRILGSPPENMLDTLEWSDLELQIGTRLPVDYKILVSAYPRLCLADFIRLLDPRKSIPGLRPLEANAWNSEWLADMREDFPEEFPYPAFPEPEGVLMWANTTDGDYCYWQVIGEPEEWEVVISTDKGRFWSRFPGGVIDFLEALEIRPETLPQPLRHFPRPSSEVYCKID
;
A
#
# COMPACT_ATOMS: atom_id res chain seq x y z
N MET A 1 16.73 -10.71 -15.15
CA MET A 1 15.43 -10.13 -14.75
C MET A 1 14.95 -10.91 -13.55
N SER A 2 14.72 -10.27 -12.39
CA SER A 2 14.23 -10.98 -11.21
C SER A 2 12.81 -11.53 -11.45
N GLU A 3 12.47 -12.64 -10.79
CA GLU A 3 11.14 -13.26 -10.90
C GLU A 3 10.03 -12.29 -10.51
N THR A 4 10.25 -11.50 -9.45
CA THR A 4 9.35 -10.41 -9.03
C THR A 4 9.11 -9.40 -10.13
N LEU A 5 10.15 -8.92 -10.83
CA LEU A 5 9.97 -7.95 -11.91
C LEU A 5 9.23 -8.55 -13.09
N ALA A 6 9.49 -9.81 -13.43
CA ALA A 6 8.75 -10.52 -14.47
C ALA A 6 7.26 -10.69 -14.11
N ARG A 7 6.95 -10.96 -12.82
CA ARG A 7 5.58 -11.02 -12.31
C ARG A 7 4.92 -9.64 -12.39
N LEU A 8 5.58 -8.59 -11.91
CA LEU A 8 5.07 -7.22 -11.98
C LEU A 8 4.80 -6.79 -13.41
N SER A 9 5.67 -7.12 -14.37
CA SER A 9 5.45 -6.77 -15.78
C SER A 9 4.25 -7.46 -16.42
N ARG A 10 3.83 -8.63 -15.90
CA ARG A 10 2.58 -9.27 -16.32
C ARG A 10 1.34 -8.58 -15.77
N ILE A 11 1.44 -8.02 -14.57
CA ILE A 11 0.33 -7.35 -13.86
C ILE A 11 0.18 -5.90 -14.38
N LEU A 12 1.28 -5.16 -14.45
CA LEU A 12 1.32 -3.71 -14.64
C LEU A 12 1.83 -3.28 -16.03
N GLY A 13 2.18 -4.23 -16.90
CA GLY A 13 2.89 -3.93 -18.14
C GLY A 13 4.36 -3.57 -17.91
N SER A 14 5.06 -3.19 -18.98
CA SER A 14 6.50 -2.90 -18.90
C SER A 14 6.76 -1.66 -18.04
N PRO A 15 7.77 -1.69 -17.15
CA PRO A 15 8.14 -0.51 -16.39
C PRO A 15 8.60 0.61 -17.33
N PRO A 16 8.44 1.88 -16.93
CA PRO A 16 8.83 3.02 -17.74
C PRO A 16 10.36 3.05 -17.84
N GLU A 17 10.88 3.38 -19.03
CA GLU A 17 12.33 3.45 -19.27
C GLU A 17 13.00 4.49 -18.34
N ASN A 18 14.19 4.15 -17.85
CA ASN A 18 15.10 5.04 -17.09
C ASN A 18 14.63 5.51 -15.70
N MET A 19 13.80 4.74 -14.99
CA MET A 19 13.32 5.12 -13.65
C MET A 19 13.77 4.19 -12.50
N LEU A 20 14.95 3.58 -12.61
CA LEU A 20 15.58 2.88 -11.49
C LEU A 20 16.20 3.89 -10.53
N ASP A 21 15.41 4.30 -9.54
CA ASP A 21 15.85 5.18 -8.46
C ASP A 21 16.59 4.36 -7.41
N THR A 22 17.89 4.60 -7.24
CA THR A 22 18.78 3.87 -6.33
C THR A 22 18.80 4.50 -4.93
N LEU A 23 17.66 4.99 -4.43
CA LEU A 23 17.62 5.48 -3.05
C LEU A 23 17.98 4.34 -2.09
N GLU A 24 18.88 4.63 -1.16
CA GLU A 24 19.29 3.70 -0.11
C GLU A 24 18.12 3.48 0.86
N TRP A 25 17.48 2.31 0.75
CA TRP A 25 16.33 1.93 1.59
C TRP A 25 16.68 1.84 3.08
N SER A 26 17.94 1.61 3.42
CA SER A 26 18.39 1.42 4.81
C SER A 26 18.07 2.62 5.70
N ASP A 27 18.32 3.85 5.23
CA ASP A 27 18.03 5.07 6.01
C ASP A 27 16.52 5.27 6.19
N LEU A 28 15.75 4.90 5.17
CA LEU A 28 14.30 5.01 5.19
C LEU A 28 13.66 3.97 6.13
N GLU A 29 14.15 2.74 6.12
CA GLU A 29 13.72 1.69 7.05
C GLU A 29 14.09 2.05 8.50
N LEU A 30 15.24 2.69 8.72
CA LEU A 30 15.61 3.24 10.03
C LEU A 30 14.65 4.35 10.46
N GLN A 31 14.25 5.25 9.56
CA GLN A 31 13.29 6.32 9.85
C GLN A 31 11.88 5.79 10.12
N ILE A 32 11.44 4.79 9.37
CA ILE A 32 10.15 4.12 9.57
C ILE A 32 10.19 3.29 10.87
N GLY A 33 11.36 2.75 11.25
CA GLY A 33 11.54 1.91 12.43
C GLY A 33 11.32 0.42 12.16
N THR A 34 11.21 0.02 10.88
CA THR A 34 11.11 -1.38 10.46
C THR A 34 11.60 -1.58 9.03
N ARG A 35 12.01 -2.81 8.69
CA ARG A 35 12.33 -3.20 7.31
C ARG A 35 11.04 -3.29 6.50
N LEU A 36 11.11 -2.99 5.21
CA LEU A 36 9.99 -3.17 4.28
C LEU A 36 10.17 -4.44 3.44
N PRO A 37 9.07 -5.05 2.97
CA PRO A 37 9.13 -6.23 2.10
C PRO A 37 10.03 -5.99 0.87
N VAL A 38 10.91 -6.94 0.56
CA VAL A 38 11.84 -6.80 -0.58
C VAL A 38 11.10 -6.61 -1.91
N ASP A 39 10.00 -7.32 -2.09
CA ASP A 39 9.19 -7.27 -3.30
C ASP A 39 8.49 -5.92 -3.48
N TYR A 40 8.04 -5.29 -2.38
CA TYR A 40 7.53 -3.92 -2.36
C TYR A 40 8.60 -2.91 -2.80
N LYS A 41 9.83 -3.05 -2.29
CA LYS A 41 10.95 -2.19 -2.71
C LYS A 41 11.23 -2.31 -4.20
N ILE A 42 11.15 -3.53 -4.77
CA ILE A 42 11.26 -3.76 -6.22
C ILE A 42 10.10 -3.09 -6.96
N LEU A 43 8.86 -3.25 -6.49
CA LEU A 43 7.66 -2.65 -7.08
C LEU A 43 7.78 -1.14 -7.17
N VAL A 44 8.06 -0.47 -6.05
CA VAL A 44 8.14 0.98 -5.97
C VAL A 44 9.36 1.53 -6.73
N SER A 45 10.46 0.77 -6.80
CA SER A 45 11.61 1.12 -7.63
C SER A 45 11.34 0.99 -9.13
N ALA A 46 10.55 0.01 -9.55
CA ALA A 46 10.26 -0.24 -10.96
C ALA A 46 9.08 0.60 -11.49
N TYR A 47 8.08 0.89 -10.64
CA TYR A 47 6.86 1.63 -10.98
C TYR A 47 6.69 2.85 -10.05
N PRO A 48 7.58 3.84 -10.13
CA PRO A 48 7.43 5.07 -9.36
C PRO A 48 6.13 5.80 -9.75
N ARG A 49 5.42 6.32 -8.74
CA ARG A 49 4.07 6.92 -8.87
C ARG A 49 3.02 5.95 -9.42
N LEU A 50 3.13 4.67 -9.08
CA LEU A 50 2.12 3.68 -9.43
C LEU A 50 0.74 4.12 -8.92
N CYS A 51 -0.20 4.16 -9.84
CA CYS A 51 -1.58 4.54 -9.59
C CYS A 51 -2.48 3.63 -10.42
N LEU A 52 -3.14 2.71 -9.75
CA LEU A 52 -3.95 1.67 -10.38
C LEU A 52 -5.39 2.13 -10.51
N ALA A 53 -5.95 2.01 -11.72
CA ALA A 53 -7.34 2.34 -12.02
C ALA A 53 -7.71 3.81 -11.76
N ASP A 54 -6.72 4.73 -11.72
CA ASP A 54 -6.87 6.07 -11.15
C ASP A 54 -7.41 6.07 -9.70
N PHE A 55 -7.32 4.95 -8.97
CA PHE A 55 -7.96 4.73 -7.68
C PHE A 55 -6.96 4.46 -6.55
N ILE A 56 -6.17 3.37 -6.60
CA ILE A 56 -5.12 3.13 -5.60
C ILE A 56 -3.89 3.92 -5.99
N ARG A 57 -3.40 4.78 -5.09
CA ARG A 57 -2.09 5.41 -5.20
C ARG A 57 -1.12 4.79 -4.20
N LEU A 58 -0.05 4.19 -4.71
CA LEU A 58 1.03 3.71 -3.86
C LEU A 58 1.79 4.89 -3.23
N LEU A 59 2.09 4.74 -1.96
CA LEU A 59 2.91 5.67 -1.21
C LEU A 59 4.39 5.30 -1.41
N ASP A 60 5.12 6.03 -2.25
CA ASP A 60 6.57 5.86 -2.36
C ASP A 60 7.27 6.62 -1.21
N PRO A 61 7.71 5.95 -0.12
CA PRO A 61 8.27 6.62 1.05
C PRO A 61 9.55 7.42 0.75
N ARG A 62 10.16 7.21 -0.42
CA ARG A 62 11.37 7.89 -0.89
C ARG A 62 11.09 9.25 -1.51
N LYS A 63 9.86 9.50 -1.97
CA LYS A 63 9.52 10.68 -2.77
C LYS A 63 8.55 11.59 -2.04
N SER A 64 9.04 12.77 -1.72
CA SER A 64 8.19 13.92 -1.43
C SER A 64 7.81 14.58 -2.76
N ILE A 65 6.56 14.46 -3.16
CA ILE A 65 6.00 15.29 -4.24
C ILE A 65 5.19 16.43 -3.60
N PRO A 66 5.06 17.60 -4.25
CA PRO A 66 4.20 18.66 -3.72
C PRO A 66 2.79 18.12 -3.44
N GLY A 67 2.35 18.23 -2.18
CA GLY A 67 1.04 17.73 -1.73
C GLY A 67 1.01 16.28 -1.22
N LEU A 68 2.07 15.49 -1.36
CA LEU A 68 2.16 14.14 -0.80
C LEU A 68 3.56 13.88 -0.22
N ARG A 69 3.62 13.78 1.11
CA ARG A 69 4.83 13.42 1.88
C ARG A 69 4.54 12.09 2.58
N PRO A 70 4.85 10.94 1.97
CA PRO A 70 4.32 9.64 2.41
C PRO A 70 4.66 9.23 3.84
N LEU A 71 5.84 9.63 4.36
CA LEU A 71 6.19 9.39 5.75
C LEU A 71 5.34 10.24 6.71
N GLU A 72 5.06 11.48 6.35
CA GLU A 72 4.17 12.33 7.13
C GLU A 72 2.71 11.91 7.02
N ALA A 73 2.30 11.43 5.84
CA ALA A 73 0.98 10.83 5.66
C ALA A 73 0.82 9.57 6.53
N ASN A 74 1.86 8.74 6.64
CA ASN A 74 1.89 7.62 7.58
C ASN A 74 1.78 8.10 9.03
N ALA A 75 2.60 9.07 9.45
CA ALA A 75 2.56 9.60 10.81
C ALA A 75 1.17 10.18 11.17
N TRP A 76 0.60 11.00 10.28
CA TRP A 76 -0.73 11.56 10.46
C TRP A 76 -1.82 10.48 10.51
N ASN A 77 -1.72 9.46 9.66
CA ASN A 77 -2.68 8.36 9.66
C ASN A 77 -2.57 7.50 10.93
N SER A 78 -1.36 7.28 11.45
CA SER A 78 -1.15 6.59 12.73
C SER A 78 -1.79 7.36 13.89
N GLU A 79 -1.61 8.69 13.94
CA GLU A 79 -2.27 9.55 14.95
C GLU A 79 -3.79 9.48 14.84
N TRP A 80 -4.33 9.66 13.62
CA TRP A 80 -5.77 9.55 13.38
C TRP A 80 -6.33 8.18 13.77
N LEU A 81 -5.64 7.09 13.44
CA LEU A 81 -6.07 5.74 13.79
C LEU A 81 -6.05 5.50 15.30
N ALA A 82 -5.06 6.04 16.01
CA ALA A 82 -5.00 5.97 17.47
C ALA A 82 -6.17 6.69 18.12
N ASP A 83 -6.47 7.93 17.68
CA ASP A 83 -7.61 8.71 18.18
C ASP A 83 -8.94 7.98 17.92
N MET A 84 -9.15 7.48 16.69
CA MET A 84 -10.38 6.75 16.34
C MET A 84 -10.53 5.45 17.10
N ARG A 85 -9.43 4.75 17.41
CA ARG A 85 -9.46 3.53 18.23
C ARG A 85 -9.72 3.82 19.71
N GLU A 86 -9.27 4.96 20.23
CA GLU A 86 -9.60 5.40 21.59
C GLU A 86 -11.10 5.70 21.72
N ASP A 87 -11.66 6.43 20.77
CA ASP A 87 -13.07 6.82 20.77
C ASP A 87 -14.02 5.66 20.37
N PHE A 88 -13.61 4.82 19.42
CA PHE A 88 -14.44 3.77 18.80
C PHE A 88 -13.70 2.42 18.67
N PRO A 89 -13.30 1.79 19.79
CA PRO A 89 -12.45 0.58 19.77
C PRO A 89 -13.10 -0.64 19.10
N GLU A 90 -14.43 -0.71 19.03
CA GLU A 90 -15.14 -1.80 18.34
C GLU A 90 -15.14 -1.64 16.81
N GLU A 91 -15.04 -0.41 16.31
CA GLU A 91 -15.04 -0.09 14.87
C GLU A 91 -13.61 -0.05 14.29
N PHE A 92 -12.61 0.24 15.12
CA PHE A 92 -11.20 0.35 14.76
C PHE A 92 -10.37 -0.74 15.44
N PRO A 93 -10.37 -1.98 14.90
CA PRO A 93 -9.82 -3.14 15.59
C PRO A 93 -8.29 -3.22 15.55
N TYR A 94 -7.61 -2.42 14.72
CA TYR A 94 -6.17 -2.49 14.53
C TYR A 94 -5.44 -1.34 15.26
N PRO A 95 -4.34 -1.63 15.99
CA PRO A 95 -3.43 -0.60 16.47
C PRO A 95 -2.74 0.12 15.31
N ALA A 96 -2.28 1.35 15.54
CA ALA A 96 -1.34 1.98 14.63
C ALA A 96 0.09 1.47 14.90
N PHE A 97 0.86 1.16 13.86
CA PHE A 97 2.31 0.95 14.03
C PHE A 97 2.95 2.23 14.63
N PRO A 98 3.82 2.14 15.66
CA PRO A 98 4.61 0.96 16.08
C PRO A 98 4.04 0.11 17.23
N GLU A 99 2.76 0.25 17.59
CA GLU A 99 2.16 -0.69 18.56
C GLU A 99 2.25 -2.14 18.03
N PRO A 100 2.40 -3.15 18.91
CA PRO A 100 2.46 -4.55 18.51
C PRO A 100 1.26 -4.96 17.65
N GLU A 101 1.52 -5.70 16.57
CA GLU A 101 0.51 -6.11 15.58
C GLU A 101 -0.19 -4.94 14.87
N GLY A 102 0.39 -3.74 14.95
CA GLY A 102 -0.15 -2.53 14.37
C GLY A 102 -0.07 -2.50 12.85
N VAL A 103 -0.83 -1.59 12.26
CA VAL A 103 -0.90 -1.41 10.81
C VAL A 103 -0.03 -0.26 10.33
N LEU A 104 0.64 -0.46 9.18
CA LEU A 104 1.49 0.52 8.51
C LEU A 104 0.97 0.78 7.10
N MET A 105 0.75 2.05 6.74
CA MET A 105 0.09 2.41 5.48
C MET A 105 1.06 2.35 4.29
N TRP A 106 0.65 1.70 3.20
CA TRP A 106 1.42 1.59 1.95
C TRP A 106 0.71 2.19 0.72
N ALA A 107 -0.59 2.43 0.81
CA ALA A 107 -1.35 3.15 -0.22
C ALA A 107 -2.59 3.82 0.36
N ASN A 108 -3.13 4.76 -0.41
CA ASN A 108 -4.46 5.33 -0.19
C ASN A 108 -5.26 5.32 -1.49
N THR A 109 -6.57 5.38 -1.39
CA THR A 109 -7.46 5.48 -2.56
C THR A 109 -7.87 6.94 -2.84
N THR A 110 -8.48 7.20 -3.99
CA THR A 110 -9.12 8.50 -4.28
C THR A 110 -10.32 8.79 -3.39
N ASP A 111 -10.98 7.75 -2.89
CA ASP A 111 -12.23 7.88 -2.12
C ASP A 111 -11.97 8.05 -0.62
N GLY A 112 -10.68 8.11 -0.23
CA GLY A 112 -10.26 8.32 1.15
C GLY A 112 -10.11 7.04 1.96
N ASP A 113 -10.01 5.88 1.30
CA ASP A 113 -9.72 4.60 1.94
C ASP A 113 -8.22 4.40 2.08
N TYR A 114 -7.82 3.56 3.03
CA TYR A 114 -6.42 3.31 3.36
C TYR A 114 -6.05 1.84 3.20
N CYS A 115 -4.85 1.60 2.69
CA CYS A 115 -4.30 0.26 2.51
C CYS A 115 -3.05 0.10 3.38
N TYR A 116 -3.02 -0.97 4.15
CA TYR A 116 -2.03 -1.22 5.18
C TYR A 116 -1.37 -2.58 5.04
N TRP A 117 -0.20 -2.71 5.64
CA TRP A 117 0.35 -3.97 6.11
C TRP A 117 -0.01 -4.15 7.56
N GLN A 118 -0.34 -5.36 7.98
CA GLN A 118 -0.30 -5.73 9.40
C GLN A 118 1.12 -6.17 9.75
N VAL A 119 1.76 -5.45 10.67
CA VAL A 119 3.19 -5.64 11.01
C VAL A 119 3.32 -6.74 12.06
N ILE A 120 3.39 -7.99 11.59
CA ILE A 120 3.57 -9.20 12.43
C ILE A 120 4.68 -10.05 11.82
N GLY A 121 5.68 -10.40 12.63
CA GLY A 121 6.77 -11.27 12.18
C GLY A 121 7.69 -10.60 11.17
N GLU A 122 8.18 -11.39 10.20
CA GLU A 122 9.10 -10.89 9.17
C GLU A 122 8.35 -10.10 8.08
N PRO A 123 8.96 -9.05 7.48
CA PRO A 123 8.31 -8.22 6.47
C PRO A 123 7.68 -8.99 5.31
N GLU A 124 8.32 -10.07 4.87
CA GLU A 124 7.84 -10.92 3.77
C GLU A 124 6.56 -11.69 4.11
N GLU A 125 6.17 -11.75 5.38
CA GLU A 125 4.97 -12.44 5.87
C GLU A 125 3.81 -11.47 6.14
N TRP A 126 4.03 -10.15 6.02
CA TRP A 126 3.00 -9.17 6.32
C TRP A 126 1.82 -9.26 5.35
N GLU A 127 0.63 -9.37 5.91
CA GLU A 127 -0.62 -9.43 5.16
C GLU A 127 -1.16 -8.02 4.90
N VAL A 128 -1.89 -7.88 3.79
CA VAL A 128 -2.58 -6.63 3.46
C VAL A 128 -3.86 -6.50 4.30
N VAL A 129 -4.08 -5.30 4.85
CA VAL A 129 -5.31 -4.90 5.52
C VAL A 129 -5.85 -3.65 4.82
N ILE A 130 -7.13 -3.65 4.47
CA ILE A 130 -7.79 -2.52 3.82
C ILE A 130 -8.86 -1.96 4.75
N SER A 131 -8.84 -0.65 4.92
CA SER A 131 -9.83 0.12 5.67
C SER A 131 -10.65 0.95 4.69
N THR A 132 -11.97 0.78 4.71
CA THR A 132 -12.88 1.51 3.82
C THR A 132 -13.98 2.23 4.57
N ASP A 133 -14.64 3.15 3.88
CA ASP A 133 -15.76 3.92 4.41
C ASP A 133 -15.37 4.64 5.70
N LYS A 134 -14.20 5.30 5.65
CA LYS A 134 -13.59 6.06 6.75
C LYS A 134 -13.32 5.24 8.02
N GLY A 135 -12.97 3.96 7.85
CA GLY A 135 -12.65 3.09 8.99
C GLY A 135 -13.82 2.26 9.50
N ARG A 136 -15.00 2.32 8.87
CA ARG A 136 -16.15 1.50 9.28
C ARG A 136 -16.02 0.03 8.89
N PHE A 137 -15.26 -0.27 7.84
CA PHE A 137 -15.07 -1.64 7.38
C PHE A 137 -13.60 -1.96 7.19
N TRP A 138 -13.18 -3.06 7.79
CA TRP A 138 -11.82 -3.57 7.71
C TRP A 138 -11.80 -4.96 7.09
N SER A 139 -10.83 -5.22 6.24
CA SER A 139 -10.69 -6.51 5.57
C SER A 139 -9.25 -6.90 5.40
N ARG A 140 -8.97 -8.16 5.71
CA ARG A 140 -7.64 -8.74 5.55
C ARG A 140 -7.57 -9.53 4.26
N PHE A 141 -6.48 -9.35 3.53
CA PHE A 141 -6.13 -10.13 2.36
C PHE A 141 -4.88 -10.96 2.67
N PRO A 142 -4.95 -12.30 2.61
CA PRO A 142 -3.78 -13.13 2.80
C PRO A 142 -2.77 -12.92 1.68
N GLY A 143 -1.58 -12.43 2.02
CA GLY A 143 -0.50 -12.13 1.09
C GLY A 143 -0.07 -10.66 1.08
N GLY A 144 1.06 -10.41 0.42
CA GLY A 144 1.68 -9.09 0.34
C GLY A 144 1.05 -8.19 -0.72
N VAL A 145 1.65 -7.01 -0.94
CA VAL A 145 1.12 -6.02 -1.90
C VAL A 145 1.02 -6.58 -3.30
N ILE A 146 2.04 -7.29 -3.78
CA ILE A 146 2.02 -7.81 -5.16
C ILE A 146 0.91 -8.87 -5.34
N ASP A 147 0.69 -9.72 -4.35
CA ASP A 147 -0.40 -10.71 -4.37
C ASP A 147 -1.77 -10.01 -4.44
N PHE A 148 -1.93 -8.93 -3.66
CA PHE A 148 -3.12 -8.11 -3.66
C PHE A 148 -3.35 -7.42 -5.02
N LEU A 149 -2.31 -6.83 -5.61
CA LEU A 149 -2.39 -6.22 -6.94
C LEU A 149 -2.74 -7.25 -8.03
N GLU A 150 -2.16 -8.44 -7.98
CA GLU A 150 -2.49 -9.51 -8.93
C GLU A 150 -3.95 -9.97 -8.78
N ALA A 151 -4.44 -10.09 -7.54
CA ALA A 151 -5.83 -10.44 -7.28
C ALA A 151 -6.81 -9.37 -7.78
N LEU A 152 -6.47 -8.08 -7.62
CA LEU A 152 -7.25 -6.96 -8.16
C LEU A 152 -7.37 -7.01 -9.68
N GLU A 153 -6.27 -7.29 -10.38
CA GLU A 153 -6.25 -7.32 -11.86
C GLU A 153 -6.91 -8.57 -12.43
N ILE A 154 -6.63 -9.76 -11.87
CA ILE A 154 -6.98 -11.04 -12.50
C ILE A 154 -8.30 -11.60 -11.97
N ARG A 155 -8.60 -11.41 -10.68
CA ARG A 155 -9.72 -12.09 -9.99
C ARG A 155 -10.37 -11.20 -8.91
N PRO A 156 -10.87 -10.00 -9.24
CA PRO A 156 -11.44 -9.09 -8.24
C PRO A 156 -12.62 -9.69 -7.48
N GLU A 157 -13.33 -10.66 -8.05
CA GLU A 157 -14.42 -11.41 -7.40
C GLU A 157 -13.97 -12.27 -6.22
N THR A 158 -12.68 -12.60 -6.15
CA THR A 158 -12.08 -13.40 -5.07
C THR A 158 -11.70 -12.55 -3.86
N LEU A 159 -11.75 -11.22 -3.98
CA LEU A 159 -11.44 -10.33 -2.87
C LEU A 159 -12.56 -10.33 -1.83
N PRO A 160 -12.21 -10.29 -0.52
CA PRO A 160 -13.20 -10.20 0.55
C PRO A 160 -13.97 -8.87 0.46
N GLN A 161 -15.25 -8.87 0.85
CA GLN A 161 -15.99 -7.62 0.98
C GLN A 161 -15.33 -6.76 2.06
N PRO A 162 -15.19 -5.43 1.87
CA PRO A 162 -15.90 -4.60 0.88
C PRO A 162 -15.18 -4.37 -0.46
N LEU A 163 -14.06 -5.03 -0.72
CA LEU A 163 -13.20 -4.82 -1.89
C LEU A 163 -13.83 -5.13 -3.26
N ARG A 164 -15.06 -5.63 -3.29
CA ARG A 164 -15.83 -5.88 -4.53
C ARG A 164 -16.29 -4.61 -5.25
N HIS A 165 -16.29 -3.46 -4.57
CA HIS A 165 -16.64 -2.17 -5.16
C HIS A 165 -15.42 -1.42 -5.71
N PHE A 166 -14.24 -2.05 -5.66
CA PHE A 166 -13.04 -1.51 -6.28
C PHE A 166 -13.32 -1.21 -7.77
N PRO A 167 -13.14 0.03 -8.24
CA PRO A 167 -13.32 0.34 -9.65
C PRO A 167 -12.37 -0.55 -10.45
N ARG A 168 -12.91 -1.26 -11.45
CA ARG A 168 -12.08 -2.15 -12.28
C ARG A 168 -10.92 -1.34 -12.83
N PRO A 169 -9.67 -1.83 -12.73
CA PRO A 169 -8.54 -1.21 -13.40
C PRO A 169 -8.89 -0.91 -14.85
N SER A 170 -8.99 0.37 -15.18
CA SER A 170 -8.70 0.80 -16.54
C SER A 170 -7.24 0.42 -16.77
N SER A 171 -6.89 0.04 -17.99
CA SER A 171 -5.53 -0.35 -18.39
C SER A 171 -4.46 0.75 -18.20
N GLU A 172 -4.79 1.86 -17.53
CA GLU A 172 -3.90 2.96 -17.21
C GLU A 172 -3.29 2.75 -15.81
N VAL A 173 -1.98 2.58 -15.77
CA VAL A 173 -1.16 2.23 -14.59
C VAL A 173 -0.57 3.49 -13.91
N TYR A 174 -0.86 4.66 -14.46
CA TYR A 174 -0.34 5.95 -14.00
C TYR A 174 -1.47 6.97 -13.92
N CYS A 175 -1.50 7.70 -12.81
CA CYS A 175 -2.39 8.83 -12.62
C CYS A 175 -2.08 9.88 -13.70
N LYS A 176 -3.11 10.45 -14.32
CA LYS A 176 -2.95 11.65 -15.15
C LYS A 176 -2.41 12.77 -14.25
N ILE A 177 -1.27 13.32 -14.65
CA ILE A 177 -0.70 14.50 -13.99
C ILE A 177 -1.54 15.67 -14.49
N ASP A 178 -2.41 16.20 -13.63
CA ASP A 178 -3.03 17.51 -13.82
C ASP A 178 -2.02 18.65 -13.53
#